data_AF-A0A023G802-F1
#
_entry.id   AF-A0A023G802-F1
#
_cell.length_a   1.000
_cell.length_b   1.000
_cell.length_c   1.000
_cell.angle_alpha   90.00
_cell.angle_beta   90.00
_cell.angle_gamma   90.00
#
_symmetry.space_group_name_H-M   'P 1'
#
loop_
_entity.id
_entity.type
_entity.pdbx_description
1 polymer ?
#
loop_
_entity_poly.entity_id
_entity_poly.type
_entity_poly.pdbx_seq_one_letter_code
_entity_poly.pdbx_strand_id
1 'polypeptide(L)'
;MNSLQVLLLLGLVMTFANALQFGPELSEHSQCIAYCKPDENPSGCSDTCVCYRRLDYPKSGYCLDPSKPIPDDFVNLERST
;
A
#
# COMPACT_ATOMS: atom_id res chain seq x y z
N MET A 1 29.69 22.59 -6.80
CA MET A 1 28.80 21.41 -6.73
C MET A 1 28.62 20.90 -8.15
N ASN A 2 29.15 19.71 -8.45
CA ASN A 2 29.03 19.15 -9.80
C ASN A 2 27.59 18.68 -10.04
N SER A 3 27.05 18.93 -11.24
CA SER A 3 25.69 18.54 -11.63
C SER A 3 25.43 17.03 -11.42
N LEU A 4 26.49 16.22 -11.52
CA LEU A 4 26.49 14.79 -11.22
C LEU A 4 26.13 14.46 -9.75
N GLN A 5 26.59 15.28 -8.80
CA GLN A 5 26.29 15.11 -7.38
C GLN A 5 24.83 15.45 -7.08
N VAL A 6 24.24 16.41 -7.78
CA VAL A 6 22.81 16.77 -7.65
C VAL A 6 21.92 15.65 -8.18
N LEU A 7 22.29 15.05 -9.32
CA LEU A 7 21.56 13.92 -9.90
C LEU A 7 21.62 12.66 -9.02
N LEU A 8 22.78 12.37 -8.42
CA LEU A 8 22.93 11.25 -7.48
C LEU A 8 22.10 11.44 -6.20
N LEU A 9 22.02 12.67 -5.68
CA LEU A 9 21.19 12.98 -4.51
C LEU A 9 19.69 12.85 -4.82
N LEU A 10 19.24 13.30 -5.99
CA LEU A 10 17.83 13.17 -6.41
C LEU A 10 17.43 11.70 -6.65
N GLY A 11 18.33 10.89 -7.21
CA GLY A 11 18.08 9.46 -7.43
C GLY A 11 17.93 8.66 -6.14
N LEU A 12 18.64 9.04 -5.07
CA LEU A 12 18.57 8.37 -3.78
C LEU A 12 17.23 8.63 -3.05
N VAL A 13 16.63 9.81 -3.20
CA VAL A 13 15.41 10.18 -2.45
C VAL A 13 14.18 9.37 -2.90
N MET A 14 14.15 8.90 -4.16
CA MET A 14 13.00 8.19 -4.72
C MET A 14 12.89 6.72 -4.27
N THR A 15 13.93 6.13 -3.67
CA THR A 15 13.92 4.72 -3.28
C THR A 15 13.50 4.47 -1.83
N PHE A 16 13.50 5.48 -0.96
CA PHE A 16 13.16 5.32 0.46
C PHE A 16 11.71 5.68 0.81
N ALA A 17 10.95 6.29 -0.10
CA ALA A 17 9.57 6.70 0.17
C ALA A 17 8.65 5.50 0.46
N ASN A 18 8.90 4.35 -0.17
CA ASN A 18 8.05 3.17 0.01
C ASN A 18 8.44 2.31 1.22
N ALA A 19 9.69 2.38 1.70
CA ALA A 19 10.17 1.52 2.78
C ALA A 19 9.98 2.12 4.19
N LEU A 20 9.90 3.45 4.29
CA LEU A 20 9.73 4.13 5.59
C LEU A 20 8.27 4.44 5.93
N GLN A 21 7.39 4.40 4.94
CA GLN A 21 5.98 4.80 5.09
C GLN A 21 5.06 3.63 5.45
N PHE A 22 5.55 2.41 5.27
CA PHE A 22 4.83 1.17 5.47
C PHE A 22 5.61 0.34 6.49
N GLY A 23 5.01 0.06 7.65
CA GLY A 23 5.62 -0.76 8.70
C GLY A 23 6.03 -2.16 8.19
N PRO A 24 6.77 -2.94 8.99
CA PRO A 24 7.26 -4.26 8.57
C PRO A 24 6.15 -5.19 8.08
N GLU A 25 4.95 -5.09 8.66
CA GLU A 25 3.78 -5.88 8.27
C GLU A 25 3.30 -5.57 6.85
N LEU A 26 3.37 -4.29 6.44
CA LEU A 26 2.98 -3.88 5.09
C LEU A 26 4.02 -4.27 4.03
N SER A 27 5.25 -4.57 4.44
CA SER A 27 6.31 -5.02 3.52
C SER A 27 6.03 -6.41 2.93
N GLU A 28 5.32 -7.28 3.65
CA GLU A 28 4.92 -8.60 3.14
C GLU A 28 3.90 -8.51 1.99
N HIS A 29 3.25 -7.36 1.84
CA HIS A 29 2.29 -7.06 0.79
C HIS A 29 2.88 -6.23 -0.35
N SER A 30 4.22 -6.14 -0.48
CA SER A 30 4.88 -5.26 -1.46
C SER A 30 4.42 -5.44 -2.92
N GLN A 31 3.99 -6.64 -3.31
CA GLN A 31 3.41 -6.94 -4.62
C GLN A 31 1.99 -6.37 -4.84
N CYS A 32 1.28 -6.09 -3.75
CA CYS A 32 -0.09 -5.59 -3.75
C CYS A 32 -0.21 -4.13 -3.31
N ILE A 33 0.76 -3.60 -2.55
CA ILE A 33 0.64 -2.33 -1.83
C ILE A 33 0.30 -1.16 -2.78
N ALA A 34 -0.97 -0.77 -2.77
CA ALA A 34 -1.50 0.35 -3.54
C ALA A 34 -2.68 0.96 -2.80
N TYR A 35 -2.91 2.26 -2.97
CA TYR A 35 -4.08 2.91 -2.42
C TYR A 35 -5.35 2.40 -3.14
N CYS A 36 -6.41 2.13 -2.39
CA CYS A 36 -7.70 1.75 -2.95
C CYS A 36 -8.86 2.46 -2.26
N LYS A 37 -10.02 2.45 -2.93
CA LYS A 37 -11.28 2.95 -2.39
C LYS A 37 -12.22 1.78 -2.18
N PRO A 38 -12.50 1.39 -0.91
CA PRO A 38 -13.23 0.16 -0.62
C PRO A 38 -14.67 0.12 -1.14
N ASP A 39 -15.28 1.29 -1.39
CA ASP A 39 -16.67 1.41 -1.86
C ASP A 39 -16.80 1.66 -3.38
N GLU A 40 -15.69 1.70 -4.13
CA GLU A 40 -15.71 1.89 -5.59
C GLU A 40 -15.54 0.56 -6.34
N ASN A 41 -16.14 0.47 -7.53
CA ASN A 41 -15.98 -0.66 -8.44
C ASN A 41 -15.52 -0.16 -9.83
N PRO A 42 -14.28 -0.43 -10.27
CA PRO A 42 -13.24 -1.19 -9.57
C PRO A 42 -12.62 -0.41 -8.41
N SER A 43 -12.19 -1.11 -7.36
CA SER A 43 -11.56 -0.51 -6.16
C SER A 43 -10.15 0.04 -6.41
N GLY A 44 -9.53 -0.36 -7.53
CA GLY A 44 -8.19 0.04 -7.95
C GLY A 44 -7.09 -1.01 -7.71
N CYS A 45 -7.42 -2.19 -7.18
CA CYS A 45 -6.47 -3.28 -6.98
C CYS A 45 -6.29 -4.16 -8.24
N SER A 46 -5.14 -4.82 -8.35
CA SER A 46 -4.93 -5.88 -9.33
C SER A 46 -5.72 -7.13 -8.97
N ASP A 47 -5.94 -8.02 -9.94
CA ASP A 47 -6.81 -9.20 -9.82
C ASP A 47 -6.43 -10.17 -8.68
N THR A 48 -5.18 -10.12 -8.22
CA THR A 48 -4.67 -10.99 -7.15
C THR A 48 -4.65 -10.33 -5.77
N CYS A 49 -5.06 -9.07 -5.68
CA CYS A 49 -4.99 -8.26 -4.47
C CYS A 49 -6.38 -7.78 -4.05
N VAL A 50 -6.61 -7.70 -2.74
CA VAL A 50 -7.91 -7.31 -2.19
C VAL A 50 -7.80 -5.93 -1.55
N CYS A 51 -8.81 -5.09 -1.76
CA CYS A 51 -8.88 -3.78 -1.10
C CYS A 51 -9.35 -3.95 0.34
N TYR A 52 -8.44 -3.75 1.30
CA TYR A 52 -8.79 -3.75 2.71
C TYR A 52 -9.00 -2.33 3.20
N ARG A 53 -10.14 -2.10 3.86
CA ARG A 53 -10.52 -0.82 4.44
C ARG A 53 -9.68 -0.57 5.69
N ARG A 54 -9.17 0.66 5.85
CA ARG A 54 -8.54 1.09 7.10
C ARG A 54 -9.60 1.38 8.15
N LEU A 55 -9.34 1.00 9.41
CA LEU A 55 -10.24 1.28 10.54
C LEU A 55 -10.29 2.78 10.88
N ASP A 56 -9.17 3.48 10.80
CA ASP A 56 -9.04 4.89 11.14
C ASP A 56 -9.52 5.84 10.02
N TYR A 57 -9.53 5.38 8.76
CA TYR A 57 -10.05 6.10 7.61
C TYR A 57 -10.95 5.20 6.75
N PRO A 58 -12.23 5.01 7.10
CA PRO A 58 -13.09 4.00 6.47
C PRO A 58 -13.41 4.28 5.00
N LYS A 59 -13.18 5.49 4.50
CA LYS A 59 -13.35 5.83 3.08
C LYS A 59 -12.13 5.50 2.21
N SER A 60 -11.06 4.99 2.81
CA SER A 60 -9.84 4.61 2.13
C SER A 60 -9.34 3.24 2.58
N GLY A 61 -8.47 2.67 1.76
CA GLY A 61 -7.90 1.36 1.99
C GLY A 61 -6.56 1.18 1.31
N TYR A 62 -6.00 0.00 1.52
CA TYR A 62 -4.85 -0.46 0.76
C TYR A 62 -5.15 -1.82 0.12
N CYS A 63 -4.65 -2.02 -1.08
CA CYS A 63 -4.58 -3.31 -1.73
C CYS A 63 -3.54 -4.15 -1.00
N LEU A 64 -3.97 -5.26 -0.40
CA LEU A 64 -3.12 -6.18 0.34
C LEU A 64 -3.24 -7.58 -0.27
N ASP A 65 -2.17 -8.34 -0.16
CA ASP A 65 -2.16 -9.76 -0.52
C ASP A 65 -2.96 -10.57 0.51
N PRO A 66 -4.09 -11.20 0.13
CA PRO A 66 -4.92 -11.97 1.06
C PRO A 66 -4.28 -13.28 1.56
N SER A 67 -3.15 -13.70 0.97
CA SER A 67 -2.37 -14.88 1.42
C SER A 67 -1.42 -14.58 2.58
N LYS A 68 -1.27 -13.30 2.94
CA LYS A 68 -0.41 -12.83 4.04
C LYS A 68 -1.25 -12.40 5.25
N PRO A 69 -0.66 -12.40 6.46
CA PRO A 69 -1.31 -11.82 7.64
C PRO A 69 -1.70 -10.37 7.37
N ILE A 70 -2.98 -10.04 7.59
CA ILE A 70 -3.50 -8.69 7.41
C ILE A 70 -3.29 -7.91 8.72
N PRO A 71 -2.71 -6.69 8.71
CA PRO A 71 -2.54 -5.92 9.92
C PRO A 71 -3.88 -5.59 10.58
N ASP A 72 -3.91 -5.51 11.91
CA ASP A 72 -5.15 -5.33 12.70
C ASP A 72 -5.90 -4.03 12.39
N ASP A 73 -5.21 -3.04 11.81
CA ASP A 73 -5.78 -1.75 11.38
C ASP A 73 -6.66 -1.86 10.13
N PHE A 74 -6.84 -3.06 9.57
CA PHE A 74 -7.52 -3.31 8.31
C PHE A 74 -8.67 -4.31 8.41
N VAL A 75 -9.74 -4.06 7.67
CA VAL A 75 -10.93 -4.94 7.60
C VAL A 75 -11.24 -5.31 6.16
N ASN A 76 -11.49 -6.61 5.94
CA ASN A 76 -12.01 -7.13 4.68
C ASN A 76 -13.54 -6.96 4.62
N LEU A 77 -14.02 -6.25 3.61
CA LEU A 77 -15.45 -6.00 3.41
C LEU A 77 -16.16 -7.12 2.64
N GLU A 78 -15.43 -7.89 1.85
CA GLU A 78 -15.99 -9.02 1.07
C GLU A 78 -16.37 -10.22 1.94
N ARG A 79 -15.93 -10.25 3.21
CA ARG A 79 -16.33 -11.27 4.21
C ARG A 79 -17.47 -10.82 5.13
N SER A 80 -17.99 -9.60 4.98
CA SER A 80 -19.01 -9.04 5.91
C SER A 80 -20.47 -9.24 5.47
N THR A 81 -20.72 -10.14 4.52
CA THR A 81 -22.05 -10.61 4.11
C THR A 81 -22.18 -12.10 4.35
#